data_AF-A0AA96QMF2-F1
#
_entry.id   AF-A0AA96QMF2-F1
#
_cell.length_a   1.000
_cell.length_b   1.000
_cell.length_c   1.000
_cell.angle_alpha   90.00
_cell.angle_beta   90.00
_cell.angle_gamma   90.00
#
_symmetry.space_group_name_H-M   'P 1'
#
loop_
_entity.id
_entity.type
_entity.pdbx_description
1 polymer ?
#
loop_
_entity_poly.entity_id
_entity_poly.type
_entity_poly.pdbx_seq_one_letter_code
_entity_poly.pdbx_strand_id
1 'polypeptide(L)'
;MTQIGIVTLDARIVVKEILAVLRHVPDFRGEQHLWIANTREWPGKVIPSTDDHIDAAVLTLISRAEWPRTEIRDLTRLLTRFYQAGWCNDAIVHLLDRDPDGTRVPPFNDGKTKHDSGLLPYFRRRLNKWRDTELHSGHDDDYVPPTPVRRAVNFADWAHRMHAVHGAQLVGDPTRPRPTPNPPPSTRRHRYDNYSDQVNPYGTRRVTALEMLAVTRLLQQDARSRGGPTPIPVAPSEWPADTSHRLPPGNMLVLLRDRAVHHALRQFFGATDRDHWHTRALRTAITRAKNSGLVGRPITYPEVAELAATITKPDGTPVPHTTLTFILDRAR
;
A
#
# COMPACT_ATOMS: atom_id res chain seq x y z
N MET A 1 10.19 -12.07 18.26
CA MET A 1 10.48 -11.53 16.92
C MET A 1 9.17 -11.48 16.15
N THR A 2 8.59 -10.29 16.01
CA THR A 2 7.25 -10.09 15.42
C THR A 2 7.33 -10.23 13.90
N GLN A 3 6.45 -11.05 13.32
CA GLN A 3 6.44 -11.37 11.90
C GLN A 3 6.06 -10.12 11.07
N ILE A 4 7.05 -9.55 10.37
CA ILE A 4 6.86 -8.39 9.49
C ILE A 4 6.16 -8.88 8.22
N GLY A 5 4.85 -8.61 8.09
CA GLY A 5 4.11 -8.85 6.84
C GLY A 5 4.78 -8.12 5.67
N ILE A 6 4.61 -8.61 4.43
CA ILE A 6 5.28 -8.09 3.22
C ILE A 6 5.06 -6.57 3.14
N VAL A 7 6.10 -5.81 3.50
CA VAL A 7 6.12 -4.35 3.46
C VAL A 7 6.31 -3.96 2.00
N THR A 8 5.38 -3.15 1.46
CA THR A 8 5.50 -2.61 0.10
C THR A 8 6.78 -1.76 -0.01
N LEU A 9 7.36 -1.64 -1.21
CA LEU A 9 8.65 -0.98 -1.41
C LEU A 9 8.65 0.47 -0.88
N ASP A 10 7.56 1.20 -1.12
CA ASP A 10 7.29 2.54 -0.58
C ASP A 10 7.31 2.56 0.95
N ALA A 11 6.60 1.63 1.60
CA ALA A 11 6.57 1.52 3.05
C ALA A 11 7.95 1.22 3.64
N ARG A 12 8.79 0.43 2.96
CA ARG A 12 10.17 0.16 3.42
C ARG A 12 11.03 1.41 3.40
N ILE A 13 10.93 2.20 2.33
CA ILE A 13 11.66 3.46 2.19
C ILE A 13 11.20 4.43 3.29
N VAL A 14 9.88 4.62 3.44
CA VAL A 14 9.34 5.54 4.44
C VAL A 14 9.77 5.16 5.86
N VAL A 15 9.69 3.88 6.23
CA VAL A 15 10.11 3.40 7.56
C VAL A 15 11.61 3.61 7.77
N LYS A 16 12.46 3.28 6.79
CA LYS A 16 13.91 3.49 6.85
C LYS A 16 14.23 4.96 7.13
N GLU A 17 13.58 5.87 6.45
CA GLU A 17 13.83 7.30 6.54
C GLU A 17 13.29 7.90 7.85
N ILE A 18 12.12 7.45 8.33
CA ILE A 18 11.65 7.82 9.68
C ILE A 18 12.68 7.42 10.73
N LEU A 19 13.20 6.19 10.66
CA LEU A 19 14.20 5.71 11.60
C LEU A 19 15.52 6.50 11.48
N ALA A 20 15.94 6.87 10.27
CA ALA A 20 17.13 7.68 10.06
C ALA A 20 17.02 9.05 10.75
N VAL A 21 15.89 9.75 10.59
CA VAL A 21 15.66 11.04 11.25
C VAL A 21 15.58 10.88 12.78
N LEU A 22 14.77 9.93 13.26
CA LEU A 22 14.48 9.83 14.68
C LEU A 22 15.63 9.26 15.51
N ARG A 23 16.62 8.59 14.90
CA ARG A 23 17.86 8.18 15.58
C ARG A 23 18.65 9.35 16.19
N HIS A 24 18.43 10.56 15.71
CA HIS A 24 19.07 11.78 16.23
C HIS A 24 18.22 12.50 17.29
N VAL A 25 17.01 12.03 17.60
CA VAL A 25 16.14 12.62 18.61
C VAL A 25 16.52 12.10 20.00
N PRO A 26 16.83 12.98 20.97
CA PRO A 26 16.98 12.58 22.36
C PRO A 26 15.73 11.83 22.81
N ASP A 27 15.90 10.71 23.52
CA ASP A 27 14.84 9.84 24.03
C ASP A 27 14.15 8.89 23.01
N PHE A 28 14.59 8.84 21.75
CA PHE A 28 14.07 7.85 20.80
C PHE A 28 14.55 6.43 21.15
N ARG A 29 13.63 5.56 21.61
CA ARG A 29 13.94 4.19 22.08
C ARG A 29 13.87 3.09 21.00
N GLY A 30 13.98 3.45 19.72
CA GLY A 30 14.11 2.51 18.61
C GLY A 30 12.80 2.03 17.98
N GLU A 31 12.85 0.88 17.30
CA GLU A 31 11.88 0.45 16.26
C GLU A 31 10.49 0.01 16.77
N GLN A 32 10.24 0.05 18.09
CA GLN A 32 8.99 -0.46 18.68
C GLN A 32 7.79 0.49 18.58
N HIS A 33 7.90 1.58 17.83
CA HIS A 33 6.80 2.51 17.66
C HIS A 33 5.79 1.97 16.63
N LEU A 34 4.63 1.50 17.13
CA LEU A 34 3.53 0.97 16.31
C LEU A 34 3.14 1.91 15.15
N TRP A 35 3.20 3.23 15.35
CA TRP A 35 2.86 4.19 14.30
C TRP A 35 3.85 4.19 13.13
N ILE A 36 5.15 3.94 13.37
CA ILE A 36 6.17 3.81 12.32
C ILE A 36 5.85 2.57 11.48
N ALA A 37 5.62 1.43 12.14
CA ALA A 37 5.26 0.17 11.47
C ALA A 37 3.94 0.26 10.67
N ASN A 38 3.03 1.15 11.08
CA ASN A 38 1.77 1.39 10.39
C ASN A 38 1.86 2.43 9.26
N THR A 39 2.97 3.17 9.15
CA THR A 39 3.16 4.15 8.08
C THR A 39 3.60 3.44 6.82
N ARG A 40 2.67 3.29 5.86
CA ARG A 40 2.90 2.52 4.62
C ARG A 40 3.07 3.36 3.37
N GLU A 41 2.87 4.67 3.48
CA GLU A 41 2.74 5.55 2.33
C GLU A 41 3.54 6.82 2.58
N TRP A 42 4.04 7.41 1.48
CA TRP A 42 4.69 8.70 1.54
C TRP A 42 3.70 9.78 2.01
N PRO A 43 4.07 10.64 2.98
CA PRO A 43 3.14 11.64 3.50
C PRO A 43 2.81 12.69 2.44
N GLY A 44 1.52 12.99 2.27
CA GLY A 44 1.02 13.83 1.17
C GLY A 44 1.62 15.24 1.11
N LYS A 45 1.91 15.84 2.27
CA LYS A 45 2.47 17.20 2.41
C LYS A 45 4.00 17.27 2.46
N VAL A 46 4.69 16.15 2.31
CA VAL A 46 6.14 16.09 2.45
C VAL A 46 6.81 16.13 1.08
N ILE A 47 7.81 17.01 0.93
CA ILE A 47 8.62 17.13 -0.29
C ILE A 47 9.61 15.94 -0.35
N PRO A 48 9.57 15.12 -1.41
CA PRO A 48 10.61 14.13 -1.68
C PRO A 48 11.93 14.80 -2.04
N SER A 49 13.01 14.43 -1.38
CA SER A 49 14.32 15.09 -1.52
C SER A 49 15.45 14.19 -2.06
N THR A 50 15.24 12.88 -2.11
CA THR A 50 16.19 11.88 -2.62
C THR A 50 15.50 10.99 -3.66
N ASP A 51 16.27 10.26 -4.46
CA ASP A 51 15.69 9.35 -5.46
C ASP A 51 14.78 8.29 -4.82
N ASP A 52 15.19 7.71 -3.68
CA ASP A 52 14.35 6.79 -2.88
C ASP A 52 13.04 7.47 -2.44
N HIS A 53 13.11 8.72 -1.94
CA HIS A 53 11.92 9.49 -1.55
C HIS A 53 10.97 9.70 -2.73
N ILE A 54 11.53 10.05 -3.89
CA ILE A 54 10.78 10.29 -5.12
C ILE A 54 10.05 9.01 -5.53
N ASP A 55 10.73 7.87 -5.55
CA ASP A 55 10.12 6.59 -5.88
C ASP A 55 8.98 6.22 -4.93
N ALA A 56 9.18 6.40 -3.62
CA ALA A 56 8.13 6.15 -2.62
C ALA A 56 6.93 7.09 -2.79
N ALA A 57 7.17 8.36 -3.08
CA ALA A 57 6.13 9.36 -3.33
C ALA A 57 5.32 9.05 -4.59
N VAL A 58 5.98 8.68 -5.69
CA VAL A 58 5.33 8.30 -6.95
C VAL A 58 4.51 7.02 -6.77
N LEU A 59 5.05 6.00 -6.10
CA LEU A 59 4.32 4.76 -5.81
C LEU A 59 3.06 5.03 -4.97
N THR A 60 3.18 5.90 -3.98
CA THR A 60 2.05 6.33 -3.15
C THR A 60 0.98 7.03 -3.98
N LEU A 61 1.39 7.95 -4.86
CA LEU A 61 0.50 8.69 -5.74
C LEU A 61 -0.24 7.75 -6.71
N ILE A 62 0.48 6.84 -7.36
CA ILE A 62 -0.09 5.83 -8.24
C ILE A 62 -1.10 4.95 -7.51
N SER A 63 -0.76 4.51 -6.28
CA SER A 63 -1.65 3.66 -5.48
C SER A 63 -2.92 4.40 -5.06
N ARG A 64 -2.82 5.66 -4.63
CA ARG A 64 -3.96 6.45 -4.14
C ARG A 64 -4.89 6.90 -5.26
N ALA A 65 -4.34 7.25 -6.40
CA ALA A 65 -5.12 7.74 -7.54
C ALA A 65 -5.56 6.61 -8.50
N GLU A 66 -5.25 5.35 -8.15
CA GLU A 66 -5.55 4.16 -8.95
C GLU A 66 -5.03 4.26 -10.39
N TRP A 67 -3.82 4.80 -10.53
CA TRP A 67 -3.18 5.02 -11.82
C TRP A 67 -2.52 3.75 -12.37
N PRO A 68 -2.37 3.63 -13.71
CA PRO A 68 -1.70 2.50 -14.32
C PRO A 68 -0.22 2.46 -13.94
N ARG A 69 0.24 1.34 -13.37
CA ARG A 69 1.65 1.14 -12.99
C ARG A 69 2.61 1.08 -14.18
N THR A 70 2.09 0.84 -15.39
CA THR A 70 2.89 0.76 -16.61
C THR A 70 3.59 2.08 -16.94
N GLU A 71 3.08 3.22 -16.45
CA GLU A 71 3.64 4.55 -16.70
C GLU A 71 4.60 5.03 -15.60
N ILE A 72 4.95 4.18 -14.62
CA ILE A 72 5.73 4.61 -13.45
C ILE A 72 7.05 5.30 -13.81
N ARG A 73 7.81 4.78 -14.79
CA ARG A 73 9.11 5.34 -15.17
C ARG A 73 8.98 6.77 -15.72
N ASP A 74 7.99 6.99 -16.58
CA ASP A 74 7.77 8.28 -17.23
C ASP A 74 7.18 9.29 -16.24
N LEU A 75 6.28 8.83 -15.37
CA LEU A 75 5.76 9.64 -14.25
C LEU A 75 6.87 10.02 -13.28
N THR A 76 7.74 9.09 -12.88
CA THR A 76 8.87 9.39 -12.00
C THR A 76 9.72 10.48 -12.62
N ARG A 77 10.14 10.34 -13.88
CA ARG A 77 10.93 11.37 -14.57
C ARG A 77 10.25 12.73 -14.60
N LEU A 78 8.95 12.76 -14.88
CA LEU A 78 8.18 14.01 -14.91
C LEU A 78 8.09 14.65 -13.51
N LEU A 79 7.70 13.86 -12.52
CA LEU A 79 7.43 14.32 -11.16
C LEU A 79 8.70 14.68 -10.39
N THR A 80 9.86 14.10 -10.72
CA THR A 80 11.16 14.49 -10.17
C THR A 80 11.37 16.01 -10.26
N ARG A 81 11.05 16.62 -11.40
CA ARG A 81 11.20 18.07 -11.61
C ARG A 81 10.28 18.88 -10.69
N PHE A 82 9.06 18.39 -10.46
CA PHE A 82 8.11 19.01 -9.52
C PHE A 82 8.61 18.93 -8.09
N TYR A 83 9.08 17.75 -7.66
CA TYR A 83 9.62 17.57 -6.31
C TYR A 83 10.85 18.45 -6.07
N GLN A 84 11.74 18.57 -7.05
CA GLN A 84 12.89 19.49 -7.01
C GLN A 84 12.46 20.97 -6.90
N ALA A 85 11.32 21.33 -7.50
CA ALA A 85 10.71 22.65 -7.36
C ALA A 85 9.89 22.82 -6.06
N GLY A 86 10.00 21.89 -5.10
CA GLY A 86 9.35 21.98 -3.79
C GLY A 86 7.90 21.50 -3.75
N TRP A 87 7.43 20.80 -4.79
CA TRP A 87 6.10 20.21 -4.78
C TRP A 87 6.03 18.98 -3.87
N CYS A 88 4.84 18.72 -3.34
CA CYS A 88 4.50 17.48 -2.65
C CYS A 88 3.33 16.79 -3.35
N ASN A 89 3.03 15.54 -2.99
CA ASN A 89 1.93 14.79 -3.59
C ASN A 89 0.58 15.51 -3.48
N ASP A 90 0.29 16.16 -2.34
CA ASP A 90 -0.95 16.93 -2.16
C ASP A 90 -1.03 18.12 -3.14
N ALA A 91 0.10 18.77 -3.43
CA ALA A 91 0.16 19.85 -4.40
C ALA A 91 -0.07 19.33 -5.83
N ILE A 92 0.56 18.20 -6.18
CA ILE A 92 0.37 17.55 -7.48
C ILE A 92 -1.10 17.16 -7.69
N VAL A 93 -1.71 16.49 -6.70
CA VAL A 93 -3.13 16.13 -6.76
C VAL A 93 -4.00 17.37 -6.91
N HIS A 94 -3.69 18.45 -6.18
CA HIS A 94 -4.43 19.71 -6.31
C HIS A 94 -4.36 20.31 -7.71
N LEU A 95 -3.19 20.29 -8.34
CA LEU A 95 -3.00 20.76 -9.73
C LEU A 95 -3.80 19.92 -10.72
N LEU A 96 -3.92 18.61 -10.48
CA LEU A 96 -4.68 17.72 -11.36
C LEU A 96 -6.19 17.92 -11.19
N ASP A 97 -6.64 18.08 -9.94
CA ASP A 97 -8.06 18.19 -9.58
C ASP A 97 -8.65 19.58 -9.79
N ARG A 98 -7.81 20.62 -9.98
CA ARG A 98 -8.26 22.01 -10.12
C ARG A 98 -7.57 22.75 -11.24
N ASP A 99 -8.31 23.63 -11.89
CA ASP A 99 -7.78 24.67 -12.76
C ASP A 99 -7.16 25.81 -11.92
N PRO A 100 -6.32 26.67 -12.53
CA PRO A 100 -5.67 27.77 -11.82
C PRO A 100 -6.64 28.78 -11.19
N ASP A 101 -7.84 28.92 -11.75
CA ASP A 101 -8.93 29.73 -11.21
C ASP A 101 -9.62 29.09 -9.99
N GLY A 102 -9.20 27.88 -9.61
CA GLY A 102 -9.74 27.10 -8.50
C GLY A 102 -10.92 26.21 -8.89
N THR A 103 -11.37 26.24 -10.15
CA THR A 103 -12.47 25.40 -10.65
C THR A 103 -12.08 23.93 -10.58
N ARG A 104 -12.98 23.08 -10.07
CA ARG A 104 -12.72 21.64 -9.95
C ARG A 104 -12.87 20.95 -11.30
N VAL A 105 -11.94 20.06 -11.62
CA VAL A 105 -11.92 19.25 -12.84
C VAL A 105 -12.17 17.78 -12.48
N PRO A 106 -12.81 16.99 -13.35
CA PRO A 106 -12.94 15.56 -13.15
C PRO A 106 -11.57 14.88 -12.97
N PRO A 107 -11.47 13.93 -12.02
CA PRO A 107 -10.23 13.19 -11.80
C PRO A 107 -9.90 12.33 -13.03
N PHE A 108 -8.64 11.95 -13.17
CA PHE A 108 -8.20 11.07 -14.26
C PHE A 108 -9.01 9.76 -14.35
N ASN A 109 -9.42 9.24 -13.20
CA ASN A 109 -10.26 8.05 -13.09
C ASN A 109 -11.47 8.39 -12.19
N ASP A 110 -12.63 8.61 -12.79
CA ASP A 110 -13.90 8.84 -12.07
C ASP A 110 -14.75 7.56 -11.95
N GLY A 111 -14.19 6.40 -12.34
CA GLY A 111 -14.84 5.10 -12.35
C GLY A 111 -15.88 4.90 -13.47
N LYS A 112 -16.20 5.94 -14.26
CA LYS A 112 -17.17 5.89 -15.36
C LYS A 112 -16.53 6.13 -16.72
N THR A 113 -15.52 6.98 -16.75
CA THR A 113 -14.75 7.37 -17.92
C THR A 113 -13.28 7.10 -17.61
N LYS A 114 -12.69 6.13 -18.32
CA LYS A 114 -11.23 6.05 -18.39
C LYS A 114 -10.80 7.00 -19.50
N HIS A 115 -9.85 7.89 -19.22
CA HIS A 115 -9.26 8.67 -20.30
C HIS A 115 -8.44 7.76 -21.19
N ASP A 116 -8.94 7.50 -22.40
CA ASP A 116 -8.30 6.62 -23.40
C ASP A 116 -6.91 7.14 -23.83
N SER A 117 -6.63 8.42 -23.63
CA SER A 117 -5.35 9.05 -23.98
C SER A 117 -4.18 8.66 -23.07
N GLY A 118 -4.39 7.89 -22.00
CA GLY A 118 -3.35 7.57 -21.01
C GLY A 118 -3.10 8.69 -20.00
N LEU A 119 -2.36 8.37 -18.94
CA LEU A 119 -2.16 9.27 -17.80
C LEU A 119 -1.16 10.39 -18.11
N LEU A 120 -0.06 10.09 -18.78
CA LEU A 120 0.95 11.08 -19.12
C LEU A 120 0.39 12.20 -20.02
N PRO A 121 -0.41 11.92 -21.09
CA PRO A 121 -1.08 12.97 -21.85
C PRO A 121 -2.12 13.75 -21.05
N TYR A 122 -2.85 13.10 -20.13
CA TYR A 122 -3.72 13.81 -19.18
C TYR A 122 -2.92 14.80 -18.33
N PHE A 123 -1.83 14.34 -17.72
CA PHE A 123 -0.97 15.16 -16.87
C PHE A 123 -0.41 16.35 -17.64
N ARG A 124 0.16 16.14 -18.83
CA ARG A 124 0.67 17.22 -19.70
C ARG A 124 -0.41 18.24 -20.06
N ARG A 125 -1.64 17.79 -20.38
CA ARG A 125 -2.76 18.69 -20.64
C ARG A 125 -3.12 19.53 -19.41
N ARG A 126 -3.14 18.94 -18.22
CA ARG A 126 -3.35 19.67 -16.97
C ARG A 126 -2.23 20.67 -16.74
N LEU A 127 -0.97 20.30 -16.94
CA LEU A 127 0.16 21.22 -16.82
C LEU A 127 0.06 22.42 -17.77
N ASN A 128 -0.30 22.19 -19.03
CA ASN A 128 -0.42 23.28 -19.99
C ASN A 128 -1.49 24.30 -19.56
N LYS A 129 -2.58 23.86 -18.93
CA LYS A 129 -3.58 24.78 -18.36
C LYS A 129 -3.03 25.69 -17.26
N TRP A 130 -2.09 25.18 -16.45
CA TRP A 130 -1.40 25.96 -15.43
C TRP A 130 -0.25 26.80 -16.00
N ARG A 131 0.28 26.44 -17.17
CA ARG A 131 1.28 27.24 -17.91
C ARG A 131 0.66 28.49 -18.54
N ASP A 132 -0.51 28.36 -19.18
CA ASP A 132 -1.14 29.47 -19.91
C ASP A 132 -1.46 30.68 -19.01
N THR A 133 -1.51 30.49 -17.68
CA THR A 133 -1.68 31.57 -16.70
C THR A 133 -0.41 32.30 -16.33
N GLU A 134 0.77 31.71 -16.58
CA GLU A 134 2.06 32.32 -16.30
C GLU A 134 2.71 32.71 -17.64
N LEU A 135 2.87 34.00 -17.92
CA LEU A 135 3.43 34.60 -19.15
C LEU A 135 4.90 34.22 -19.42
N HIS A 136 5.23 32.94 -19.55
CA HIS A 136 6.57 32.45 -19.79
C HIS A 136 6.67 31.79 -21.16
N SER A 137 7.16 32.56 -22.13
CA SER A 137 7.60 32.11 -23.44
C SER A 137 8.94 31.38 -23.34
N GLY A 138 8.90 30.11 -22.91
CA GLY A 138 10.05 29.22 -22.82
C GLY A 138 9.85 27.92 -23.61
N HIS A 139 10.94 27.38 -24.16
CA HIS A 139 10.98 26.13 -24.91
C HIS A 139 10.59 24.92 -24.03
N ASP A 140 10.04 23.86 -24.62
CA ASP A 140 9.35 22.78 -23.88
C ASP A 140 10.27 21.95 -22.95
N ASP A 141 11.58 21.97 -23.19
CA ASP A 141 12.57 21.23 -22.38
C ASP A 141 12.97 21.94 -21.06
N ASP A 142 12.84 23.27 -21.00
CA ASP A 142 13.21 24.10 -19.83
C ASP A 142 12.02 24.38 -18.89
N TYR A 143 11.00 23.53 -18.92
CA TYR A 143 9.80 23.75 -18.11
C TYR A 143 10.13 23.77 -16.61
N VAL A 144 10.01 24.96 -16.02
CA VAL A 144 10.00 25.19 -14.58
C VAL A 144 8.56 25.02 -14.08
N PRO A 145 8.30 24.10 -13.14
CA PRO A 145 6.98 23.95 -12.54
C PRO A 145 6.51 25.27 -11.91
N PRO A 146 5.21 25.60 -11.95
CA PRO A 146 4.68 26.78 -11.26
C PRO A 146 4.96 26.69 -9.76
N THR A 147 4.84 27.81 -9.05
CA THR A 147 5.00 27.80 -7.59
C THR A 147 3.89 26.94 -6.96
N PRO A 148 4.21 25.96 -6.09
CA PRO A 148 3.19 25.10 -5.51
C PRO A 148 2.23 25.90 -4.62
N VAL A 149 0.93 25.80 -4.92
CA VAL A 149 -0.14 26.48 -4.15
C VAL A 149 -0.25 25.95 -2.72
N ARG A 150 0.16 24.70 -2.49
CA ARG A 150 0.12 24.07 -1.17
C ARG A 150 1.48 24.12 -0.49
N ARG A 151 1.48 24.66 0.74
CA ARG A 151 2.67 24.66 1.61
C ARG A 151 3.07 23.22 1.94
N ALA A 152 4.22 22.82 1.45
CA ALA A 152 4.84 21.55 1.76
C ALA A 152 5.81 21.70 2.95
N VAL A 153 6.23 20.57 3.51
CA VAL A 153 7.21 20.49 4.61
C VAL A 153 8.32 19.51 4.23
N ASN A 154 9.53 19.70 4.77
CA ASN A 154 10.56 18.69 4.60
C ASN A 154 10.25 17.44 5.46
N PHE A 155 10.88 16.32 5.12
CA PHE A 155 10.63 15.04 5.76
C PHE A 155 11.01 15.02 7.24
N ALA A 156 12.13 15.65 7.61
CA ALA A 156 12.61 15.69 8.99
C ALA A 156 11.61 16.38 9.92
N ASP A 157 11.13 17.57 9.55
CA ASP A 157 10.13 18.32 10.31
C ASP A 157 8.82 17.54 10.45
N TRP A 158 8.41 16.84 9.39
CA TRP A 158 7.26 15.96 9.45
C TRP A 158 7.48 14.79 10.42
N ALA A 159 8.60 14.10 10.34
CA ALA A 159 8.91 12.97 11.21
C ALA A 159 9.01 13.39 12.69
N HIS A 160 9.64 14.53 13.00
CA HIS A 160 9.68 15.08 14.36
C HIS A 160 8.28 15.40 14.88
N ARG A 161 7.41 16.03 14.07
CA ARG A 161 6.02 16.28 14.46
C ARG A 161 5.25 14.99 14.71
N MET A 162 5.39 13.99 13.83
CA MET A 162 4.73 12.69 14.02
C MET A 162 5.22 11.99 15.29
N HIS A 163 6.52 12.06 15.58
CA HIS A 163 7.07 11.54 16.82
C HIS A 163 6.56 12.29 18.06
N ALA A 164 6.45 13.62 18.01
CA ALA A 164 5.88 14.39 19.12
C ALA A 164 4.40 14.02 19.40
N VAL A 165 3.62 13.77 18.34
CA VAL A 165 2.19 13.39 18.45
C VAL A 165 2.01 11.95 18.92
N HIS A 166 2.75 11.00 18.35
CA HIS A 166 2.53 9.57 18.57
C HIS A 166 3.54 8.91 19.51
N GLY A 167 4.77 9.43 19.60
CA GLY A 167 5.82 8.93 20.49
C GLY A 167 5.55 9.27 21.96
N ALA A 168 4.98 10.45 22.23
CA ALA A 168 4.59 10.87 23.57
C ALA A 168 3.52 9.98 24.23
N GLN A 169 2.72 9.24 23.44
CA GLN A 169 1.69 8.34 23.97
C GLN A 169 2.26 7.02 24.51
N LEU A 170 3.50 6.68 24.17
CA LEU A 170 4.13 5.41 24.55
C LEU A 170 5.04 5.56 25.78
N VAL A 171 5.57 6.75 26.02
CA VAL A 171 6.18 7.09 27.31
C VAL A 171 5.03 7.32 28.26
N GLY A 172 4.62 6.26 28.96
CA GLY A 172 3.61 6.31 30.01
C GLY A 172 4.10 7.17 31.16
N ASP A 173 4.17 8.48 30.96
CA ASP A 173 4.32 9.46 32.01
C ASP A 173 2.97 9.48 32.76
N PRO A 174 2.90 8.89 33.96
CA PRO A 174 1.66 8.83 34.73
C PRO A 174 1.21 10.23 35.19
N THR A 175 2.07 11.24 35.06
CA THR A 175 1.79 12.62 35.47
C THR A 175 1.28 13.50 34.34
N ARG A 176 1.41 13.06 33.07
CA ARG A 176 0.90 13.83 31.94
C ARG A 176 -0.63 13.64 31.87
N PRO A 177 -1.45 14.69 32.07
CA PRO A 177 -2.89 14.56 31.96
C PRO A 177 -3.24 14.01 30.58
N ARG A 178 -3.95 12.88 30.58
CA ARG A 178 -4.48 12.25 29.37
C ARG A 178 -5.19 13.35 28.59
N PRO A 179 -4.90 13.58 27.29
CA PRO A 179 -5.60 14.59 26.52
C PRO A 179 -7.10 14.34 26.68
N THR A 180 -7.79 15.29 27.30
CA THR A 180 -9.23 15.21 27.51
C THR A 180 -9.87 14.99 26.15
N PRO A 181 -10.73 13.96 25.98
CA PRO A 181 -11.46 13.78 24.74
C PRO A 181 -12.14 15.09 24.41
N ASN A 182 -11.92 15.58 23.17
CA ASN A 182 -12.52 16.83 22.72
C ASN A 182 -14.01 16.83 23.09
N PRO A 183 -14.53 17.91 23.71
CA PRO A 183 -15.96 18.00 23.94
C PRO A 183 -16.68 17.83 22.58
N PRO A 184 -17.85 17.16 22.56
CA PRO A 184 -18.64 17.06 21.34
C PRO A 184 -18.82 18.47 20.76
N PRO A 185 -18.64 18.65 19.44
CA PRO A 185 -18.59 19.98 18.85
C PRO A 185 -19.89 20.73 19.17
N SER A 186 -19.79 21.74 20.04
CA SER A 186 -20.85 22.69 20.29
C SER A 186 -21.19 23.42 19.00
N THR A 187 -22.48 23.63 18.76
CA THR A 187 -23.13 24.22 17.59
C THR A 187 -22.72 25.68 17.34
N ARG A 188 -21.46 25.94 17.01
CA ARG A 188 -20.99 27.24 16.52
C ARG A 188 -20.53 27.11 15.07
N ARG A 189 -21.38 27.62 14.17
CA ARG A 189 -21.13 27.76 12.73
C ARG A 189 -19.94 28.70 12.50
N HIS A 190 -18.72 28.18 12.59
CA HIS A 190 -17.56 28.77 11.92
C HIS A 190 -17.29 27.97 10.65
N ARG A 191 -17.54 28.66 9.53
CA ARG A 191 -17.31 28.25 8.15
C ARG A 191 -15.80 28.14 7.93
N TYR A 192 -15.21 27.03 8.35
CA TYR A 192 -13.91 26.58 7.85
C TYR A 192 -14.18 25.69 6.64
N ASP A 193 -13.56 26.03 5.52
CA ASP A 193 -13.61 25.26 4.29
C ASP A 193 -13.13 23.83 4.53
N ASN A 194 -14.07 22.89 4.43
CA ASN A 194 -13.89 21.47 4.69
C ASN A 194 -12.88 20.86 3.70
N TYR A 195 -11.66 20.63 4.18
CA TYR A 195 -10.66 19.74 3.59
C TYR A 195 -10.16 18.74 4.64
N SER A 196 -11.10 18.03 5.26
CA SER A 196 -10.83 16.83 6.07
C SER A 196 -12.14 16.06 6.25
N ASP A 197 -12.07 14.74 6.13
CA ASP A 197 -13.09 13.76 6.52
C ASP A 197 -14.24 13.37 5.58
N GLN A 198 -14.04 13.46 4.26
CA GLN A 198 -14.59 12.40 3.40
C GLN A 198 -13.46 11.51 2.91
N VAL A 199 -12.97 10.68 3.84
CA VAL A 199 -12.47 9.35 3.46
C VAL A 199 -13.61 8.71 2.68
N ASN A 200 -13.41 8.53 1.38
CA ASN A 200 -14.33 7.84 0.50
C ASN A 200 -14.72 6.49 1.15
N PRO A 201 -15.95 6.29 1.65
CA PRO A 201 -16.34 5.05 2.31
C PRO A 201 -16.46 3.88 1.31
N TYR A 202 -16.19 4.12 0.02
CA TYR A 202 -16.19 3.11 -1.04
C TYR A 202 -14.80 2.65 -1.49
N GLY A 203 -13.74 3.08 -0.80
CA GLY A 203 -12.36 2.62 -1.04
C GLY A 203 -12.09 1.18 -0.56
N THR A 204 -13.04 0.26 -0.67
CA THR A 204 -12.72 -1.17 -0.59
C THR A 204 -11.94 -1.49 -1.84
N ARG A 205 -10.61 -1.56 -1.72
CA ARG A 205 -9.65 -1.88 -2.77
C ARG A 205 -10.12 -3.11 -3.56
N ARG A 206 -10.90 -2.90 -4.63
CA ARG A 206 -11.36 -3.97 -5.50
C ARG A 206 -10.19 -4.33 -6.39
N VAL A 207 -9.31 -5.19 -5.88
CA VAL A 207 -8.36 -5.89 -6.73
C VAL A 207 -9.19 -6.58 -7.80
N THR A 208 -9.05 -6.23 -9.07
CA THR A 208 -9.84 -6.90 -10.12
C THR A 208 -9.35 -8.34 -10.27
N ALA A 209 -10.18 -9.25 -10.77
CA ALA A 209 -9.75 -10.64 -11.05
C ALA A 209 -8.51 -10.66 -11.97
N LEU A 210 -8.44 -9.71 -12.90
CA LEU A 210 -7.30 -9.48 -13.79
C LEU A 210 -6.02 -9.03 -13.04
N GLU A 211 -6.12 -8.21 -12.01
CA GLU A 211 -4.96 -7.83 -11.19
C GLU A 211 -4.42 -9.00 -10.35
N MET A 212 -5.28 -9.88 -9.84
CA MET A 212 -4.79 -11.10 -9.19
C MET A 212 -4.06 -12.04 -10.17
N LEU A 213 -4.53 -12.12 -11.42
CA LEU A 213 -3.87 -12.92 -12.46
C LEU A 213 -2.54 -12.29 -12.91
N ALA A 214 -2.49 -10.97 -13.09
CA ALA A 214 -1.27 -10.24 -13.44
C ALA A 214 -0.20 -10.34 -12.34
N VAL A 215 -0.62 -10.25 -11.08
CA VAL A 215 0.28 -10.39 -9.93
C VAL A 215 0.76 -11.84 -9.76
N THR A 216 -0.07 -12.84 -10.10
CA THR A 216 0.35 -14.25 -10.11
C THR A 216 1.47 -14.51 -11.13
N ARG A 217 1.40 -13.90 -12.33
CA ARG A 217 2.48 -13.99 -13.34
C ARG A 217 3.75 -13.26 -12.90
N LEU A 218 3.61 -12.06 -12.31
CA LEU A 218 4.75 -11.27 -11.84
C LEU A 218 5.53 -11.99 -10.71
N LEU A 219 4.81 -12.69 -9.82
CA LEU A 219 5.42 -13.44 -8.72
C LEU A 219 6.06 -14.77 -9.14
N GLN A 220 5.57 -15.42 -10.21
CA GLN A 220 6.29 -16.54 -10.83
C GLN A 220 7.64 -16.09 -11.43
N GLN A 221 7.75 -14.82 -11.80
CA GLN A 221 8.97 -14.21 -12.31
C GLN A 221 9.92 -13.78 -11.18
N ASP A 222 9.39 -13.25 -10.07
CA ASP A 222 10.17 -12.77 -8.90
C ASP A 222 10.65 -13.92 -7.99
N ALA A 223 9.89 -15.01 -7.88
CA ALA A 223 10.33 -16.21 -7.13
C ALA A 223 11.53 -16.94 -7.79
N ARG A 224 11.81 -16.66 -9.07
CA ARG A 224 12.99 -17.16 -9.79
C ARG A 224 14.24 -16.30 -9.53
N SER A 225 14.09 -15.05 -9.10
CA SER A 225 15.18 -14.06 -9.09
C SER A 225 15.76 -13.79 -7.69
N ARG A 226 15.05 -14.13 -6.61
CA ARG A 226 15.52 -13.90 -5.23
C ARG A 226 15.23 -15.13 -4.39
N GLY A 227 16.27 -15.74 -3.81
CA GLY A 227 16.13 -16.80 -2.81
C GLY A 227 15.04 -16.43 -1.80
N GLY A 228 13.93 -17.17 -1.83
CA GLY A 228 12.66 -16.76 -1.22
C GLY A 228 12.63 -16.85 0.31
N PRO A 229 11.45 -16.59 0.93
CA PRO A 229 11.22 -16.93 2.33
C PRO A 229 11.60 -18.39 2.56
N THR A 230 12.16 -18.70 3.74
CA THR A 230 12.63 -20.04 4.10
C THR A 230 11.61 -21.07 3.63
N PRO A 231 11.94 -21.94 2.65
CA PRO A 231 11.00 -22.91 2.15
C PRO A 231 10.54 -23.75 3.34
N ILE A 232 9.22 -23.86 3.53
CA ILE A 232 8.70 -24.91 4.41
C ILE A 232 9.14 -26.21 3.72
N PRO A 233 9.95 -27.04 4.40
CA PRO A 233 10.49 -28.24 3.78
C PRO A 233 9.35 -29.10 3.22
N VAL A 234 9.49 -29.51 1.96
CA VAL A 234 8.40 -30.13 1.20
C VAL A 234 8.35 -31.63 1.47
N ALA A 235 9.48 -32.21 1.86
CA ALA A 235 9.60 -33.62 2.22
C ALA A 235 9.57 -33.80 3.75
N PRO A 236 8.86 -34.81 4.27
CA PRO A 236 8.88 -35.15 5.70
C PRO A 236 10.30 -35.41 6.25
N SER A 237 11.23 -35.84 5.40
CA SER A 237 12.64 -36.10 5.74
C SER A 237 13.47 -34.84 6.01
N GLU A 238 13.00 -33.66 5.57
CA GLU A 238 13.67 -32.38 5.75
C GLU A 238 13.17 -31.62 6.98
N TRP A 239 12.25 -32.23 7.75
CA TRP A 239 11.65 -31.58 8.91
C TRP A 239 12.56 -31.75 10.14
N PRO A 240 12.70 -30.72 10.99
CA PRO A 240 13.32 -30.90 12.29
C PRO A 240 12.63 -32.05 13.03
N ALA A 241 13.39 -32.88 13.75
CA ALA A 241 12.87 -34.05 14.47
C ALA A 241 11.72 -33.73 15.45
N ASP A 242 11.59 -32.45 15.85
CA ASP A 242 10.42 -31.94 16.56
C ASP A 242 9.30 -31.51 15.59
N THR A 243 8.47 -32.47 15.21
CA THR A 243 7.31 -32.32 14.30
C THR A 243 6.15 -31.49 14.91
N SER A 244 6.31 -31.02 16.14
CA SER A 244 5.30 -30.28 16.90
C SER A 244 5.28 -28.77 16.59
N HIS A 245 6.18 -28.28 15.75
CA HIS A 245 6.24 -26.86 15.43
C HIS A 245 4.90 -26.37 14.85
N ARG A 246 4.29 -25.44 15.57
CA ARG A 246 3.07 -24.75 15.16
C ARG A 246 3.44 -23.49 14.41
N LEU A 247 2.71 -23.19 13.35
CA LEU A 247 2.79 -21.88 12.73
C LEU A 247 2.34 -20.82 13.75
N PRO A 248 2.98 -19.63 13.73
CA PRO A 248 2.58 -18.54 14.62
C PRO A 248 1.10 -18.19 14.40
N PRO A 249 0.35 -17.88 15.49
CA PRO A 249 -1.02 -17.42 15.37
C PRO A 249 -1.09 -16.17 14.48
N GLY A 250 -2.13 -16.09 13.64
CA GLY A 250 -2.26 -15.04 12.64
C GLY A 250 -1.68 -15.38 11.26
N ASN A 251 -1.00 -16.52 11.09
CA ASN A 251 -0.60 -16.98 9.76
C ASN A 251 -1.82 -17.37 8.92
N MET A 252 -1.97 -16.78 7.73
CA MET A 252 -3.13 -17.01 6.86
C MET A 252 -3.26 -18.45 6.34
N LEU A 253 -2.20 -19.27 6.37
CA LEU A 253 -2.25 -20.68 5.98
C LEU A 253 -3.17 -21.52 6.87
N VAL A 254 -3.51 -21.06 8.07
CA VAL A 254 -4.55 -21.67 8.91
C VAL A 254 -5.91 -21.75 8.19
N LEU A 255 -6.17 -20.85 7.26
CA LEU A 255 -7.42 -20.83 6.49
C LEU A 255 -7.56 -22.05 5.58
N LEU A 256 -6.47 -22.80 5.31
CA LEU A 256 -6.54 -24.07 4.58
C LEU A 256 -7.38 -25.14 5.29
N ARG A 257 -7.59 -25.03 6.61
CA ARG A 257 -8.52 -25.89 7.36
C ARG A 257 -10.00 -25.62 7.03
N ASP A 258 -10.34 -24.44 6.54
CA ASP A 258 -11.71 -24.18 6.11
C ASP A 258 -11.96 -24.91 4.79
N ARG A 259 -12.89 -25.87 4.82
CA ARG A 259 -13.22 -26.69 3.65
C ARG A 259 -13.62 -25.86 2.42
N ALA A 260 -14.28 -24.70 2.59
CA ALA A 260 -14.66 -23.88 1.45
C ALA A 260 -13.48 -23.08 0.91
N VAL A 261 -12.58 -22.58 1.76
CA VAL A 261 -11.33 -21.93 1.31
C VAL A 261 -10.48 -22.94 0.54
N HIS A 262 -10.29 -24.14 1.09
CA HIS A 262 -9.52 -25.21 0.47
C HIS A 262 -10.11 -25.62 -0.89
N HIS A 263 -11.43 -25.85 -0.95
CA HIS A 263 -12.13 -26.16 -2.19
C HIS A 263 -12.02 -25.03 -3.22
N ALA A 264 -12.22 -23.77 -2.81
CA ALA A 264 -12.11 -22.62 -3.71
C ALA A 264 -10.69 -22.43 -4.24
N LEU A 265 -9.65 -22.71 -3.43
CA LEU A 265 -8.26 -22.70 -3.89
C LEU A 265 -8.01 -23.81 -4.91
N ARG A 266 -8.52 -25.03 -4.67
CA ARG A 266 -8.39 -26.14 -5.65
C ARG A 266 -9.05 -25.80 -6.98
N GLN A 267 -10.26 -25.23 -6.95
CA GLN A 267 -10.92 -24.77 -8.18
C GLN A 267 -10.14 -23.63 -8.86
N PHE A 268 -9.69 -22.64 -8.09
CA PHE A 268 -8.95 -21.49 -8.62
C PHE A 268 -7.63 -21.90 -9.27
N PHE A 269 -6.86 -22.81 -8.66
CA PHE A 269 -5.57 -23.23 -9.17
C PHE A 269 -5.65 -24.35 -10.21
N GLY A 270 -6.63 -25.24 -10.10
CA GLY A 270 -6.84 -26.35 -11.04
C GLY A 270 -7.52 -25.96 -12.35
N ALA A 271 -8.14 -24.78 -12.43
CA ALA A 271 -8.75 -24.30 -13.66
C ALA A 271 -7.70 -23.89 -14.71
N THR A 272 -7.86 -24.37 -15.94
CA THR A 272 -7.04 -23.98 -17.11
C THR A 272 -7.27 -22.53 -17.50
N ASP A 273 -8.52 -22.08 -17.39
CA ASP A 273 -8.90 -20.69 -17.58
C ASP A 273 -9.61 -20.16 -16.33
N ARG A 274 -9.12 -19.04 -15.81
CA ARG A 274 -9.55 -18.45 -14.54
C ARG A 274 -10.36 -17.21 -14.82
N ASP A 275 -11.63 -17.25 -14.46
CA ASP A 275 -12.54 -16.13 -14.64
C ASP A 275 -12.81 -15.37 -13.32
N HIS A 276 -13.72 -14.40 -13.43
CA HIS A 276 -14.19 -13.60 -12.31
C HIS A 276 -14.96 -14.43 -11.26
N TRP A 277 -15.57 -15.55 -11.64
CA TRP A 277 -16.33 -16.41 -10.73
C TRP A 277 -15.40 -17.14 -9.77
N HIS A 278 -14.29 -17.72 -10.27
CA HIS A 278 -13.28 -18.37 -9.43
C HIS A 278 -12.71 -17.40 -8.40
N THR A 279 -12.39 -16.18 -8.84
CA THR A 279 -11.89 -15.11 -7.96
C THR A 279 -12.91 -14.73 -6.88
N ARG A 280 -14.19 -14.57 -7.26
CA ARG A 280 -15.26 -14.19 -6.35
C ARG A 280 -15.55 -15.29 -5.32
N ALA A 281 -15.59 -16.55 -5.76
CA ALA A 281 -15.79 -17.70 -4.88
C ALA A 281 -14.69 -17.78 -3.82
N LEU A 282 -13.42 -17.64 -4.24
CA LEU A 282 -12.28 -17.66 -3.34
C LEU A 282 -12.31 -16.53 -2.29
N ARG A 283 -12.59 -15.29 -2.72
CA ARG A 283 -12.75 -14.15 -1.79
C ARG A 283 -13.86 -14.35 -0.79
N THR A 284 -15.01 -14.85 -1.26
CA THR A 284 -16.17 -15.10 -0.39
C THR A 284 -15.83 -16.14 0.67
N ALA A 285 -15.16 -17.23 0.28
CA ALA A 285 -14.72 -18.27 1.20
C ALA A 285 -13.71 -17.74 2.23
N ILE A 286 -12.69 -16.99 1.80
CA ILE A 286 -11.66 -16.41 2.68
C ILE A 286 -12.27 -15.42 3.67
N THR A 287 -13.16 -14.53 3.21
CA THR A 287 -13.83 -13.56 4.06
C THR A 287 -14.68 -14.26 5.12
N ARG A 288 -15.44 -15.28 4.73
CA ARG A 288 -16.25 -16.09 5.66
C ARG A 288 -15.37 -16.78 6.70
N ALA A 289 -14.27 -17.42 6.28
CA ALA A 289 -13.37 -18.13 7.18
C ALA A 289 -12.63 -17.18 8.15
N LYS A 290 -12.30 -15.96 7.71
CA LYS A 290 -11.74 -14.92 8.59
C LYS A 290 -12.77 -14.50 9.65
N ASN A 291 -14.02 -14.28 9.24
CA ASN A 291 -15.10 -13.86 10.13
C ASN A 291 -15.52 -14.94 11.13
N SER A 292 -15.27 -16.22 10.86
CA SER A 292 -15.56 -17.32 11.79
C SER A 292 -14.49 -17.49 12.89
N GLY A 293 -13.44 -16.66 12.90
CA GLY A 293 -12.38 -16.70 13.91
C GLY A 293 -11.35 -17.83 13.73
N LEU A 294 -11.35 -18.51 12.57
CA LEU A 294 -10.39 -19.59 12.28
C LEU A 294 -8.92 -19.14 12.35
N VAL A 295 -8.64 -17.86 12.11
CA VAL A 295 -7.30 -17.25 12.16
C VAL A 295 -6.63 -17.38 13.53
N GLY A 296 -7.42 -17.52 14.60
CA GLY A 296 -6.92 -17.68 15.97
C GLY A 296 -6.51 -19.10 16.35
N ARG A 297 -6.76 -20.11 15.49
CA ARG A 297 -6.46 -21.51 15.82
C ARG A 297 -5.04 -21.88 15.38
N PRO A 298 -4.22 -22.54 16.22
CA PRO A 298 -2.90 -22.99 15.80
C PRO A 298 -3.00 -24.12 14.79
N ILE A 299 -2.15 -24.10 13.76
CA ILE A 299 -2.00 -25.16 12.76
C ILE A 299 -0.53 -25.62 12.74
N THR A 300 -0.29 -26.92 12.58
CA THR A 300 1.08 -27.46 12.54
C THR A 300 1.67 -27.34 11.14
N TYR A 301 3.00 -27.29 11.03
CA TYR A 301 3.67 -27.39 9.72
C TYR A 301 3.25 -28.65 8.94
N PRO A 302 3.18 -29.84 9.57
CA PRO A 302 2.68 -31.03 8.92
C PRO A 302 1.34 -30.91 8.23
N GLU A 303 0.38 -30.35 8.96
CA GLU A 303 -0.97 -30.22 8.46
C GLU A 303 -1.06 -29.19 7.33
N VAL A 304 -0.29 -28.09 7.41
CA VAL A 304 -0.20 -27.15 6.28
C VAL A 304 0.39 -27.82 5.05
N ALA A 305 1.47 -28.58 5.21
CA ALA A 305 2.11 -29.26 4.09
C ALA A 305 1.15 -30.26 3.43
N GLU A 306 0.43 -31.06 4.22
CA GLU A 306 -0.59 -32.00 3.73
C GLU A 306 -1.71 -31.27 2.98
N LEU A 307 -2.32 -30.26 3.59
CA LEU A 307 -3.41 -29.50 2.98
C LEU A 307 -2.97 -28.78 1.70
N ALA A 308 -1.78 -28.18 1.71
CA ALA A 308 -1.23 -27.47 0.56
C ALA A 308 -0.82 -28.39 -0.59
N ALA A 309 -0.29 -29.59 -0.30
CA ALA A 309 0.08 -30.57 -1.32
C ALA A 309 -1.11 -30.98 -2.19
N THR A 310 -2.33 -30.96 -1.64
CA THR A 310 -3.56 -31.25 -2.41
C THR A 310 -4.03 -30.10 -3.31
N ILE A 311 -3.42 -28.93 -3.21
CA ILE A 311 -3.71 -27.77 -4.07
C ILE A 311 -2.69 -27.76 -5.20
N THR A 312 -3.10 -28.30 -6.34
CA THR A 312 -2.26 -28.44 -7.53
C THR A 312 -2.69 -27.48 -8.64
N LYS A 313 -1.75 -27.17 -9.53
CA LYS A 313 -2.02 -26.53 -10.83
C LYS A 313 -2.64 -27.54 -11.81
N PRO A 314 -3.08 -27.11 -13.01
CA PRO A 314 -3.65 -28.03 -14.00
C PRO A 314 -2.67 -29.11 -14.47
N ASP A 315 -1.36 -28.84 -14.39
CA ASP A 315 -0.28 -29.79 -14.69
C ASP A 315 -0.01 -30.80 -13.57
N GLY A 316 -0.80 -30.79 -12.49
CA GLY A 316 -0.63 -31.66 -11.32
C GLY A 316 0.47 -31.22 -10.35
N THR A 317 1.24 -30.17 -10.66
CA THR A 317 2.29 -29.68 -9.76
C THR A 317 1.69 -28.98 -8.54
N PRO A 318 2.17 -29.25 -7.30
CA PRO A 318 1.71 -28.52 -6.12
C PRO A 318 1.96 -27.02 -6.23
N VAL A 319 1.04 -26.22 -5.68
CA VAL A 319 1.19 -24.77 -5.60
C VAL A 319 2.14 -24.42 -4.46
N PRO A 320 3.20 -23.62 -4.70
CA PRO A 320 4.14 -23.25 -3.64
C PRO A 320 3.46 -22.53 -2.47
N HIS A 321 3.88 -22.83 -1.24
CA HIS A 321 3.35 -22.21 -0.01
C HIS A 321 3.40 -20.68 -0.01
N THR A 322 4.43 -20.09 -0.63
CA THR A 322 4.58 -18.64 -0.80
C THR A 322 3.43 -18.05 -1.62
N THR A 323 3.03 -18.75 -2.68
CA THR A 323 1.89 -18.37 -3.53
C THR A 323 0.57 -18.48 -2.75
N LEU A 324 0.37 -19.57 -1.99
CA LEU A 324 -0.84 -19.75 -1.18
C LEU A 324 -0.96 -18.66 -0.11
N THR A 325 0.13 -18.38 0.61
CA THR A 325 0.19 -17.33 1.64
C THR A 325 -0.17 -15.98 1.04
N PHE A 326 0.39 -15.67 -0.13
CA PHE A 326 0.14 -14.42 -0.83
C PHE A 326 -1.35 -14.25 -1.19
N ILE A 327 -1.96 -15.27 -1.82
CA ILE A 327 -3.37 -15.20 -2.23
C ILE A 327 -4.29 -15.08 -1.00
N LEU A 328 -4.04 -15.85 0.05
CA LEU A 328 -4.84 -15.82 1.27
C LEU A 328 -4.78 -14.47 2.00
N ASP A 329 -3.64 -13.77 1.94
CA ASP A 329 -3.49 -12.43 2.53
C ASP A 329 -4.17 -11.34 1.68
N ARG A 330 -4.04 -11.42 0.34
CA ARG A 330 -4.53 -10.42 -0.62
C ARG A 330 -6.00 -10.48 -0.96
N ALA A 331 -6.70 -11.58 -0.68
CA ALA A 331 -8.12 -11.73 -0.97
C ALA A 331 -9.07 -10.93 -0.03
N ARG A 332 -8.62 -9.76 0.43
CA ARG A 332 -9.42 -8.81 1.23
C ARG A 332 -10.37 -7.98 0.37
#